data_AF-A0A8C3MXB0-F1
#
_entry.id   AF-A0A8C3MXB0-F1
#
_cell.length_a   1.000
_cell.length_b   1.000
_cell.length_c   1.000
_cell.angle_alpha   90.00
_cell.angle_beta   90.00
_cell.angle_gamma   90.00
#
_symmetry.space_group_name_H-M   'P 1'
#
loop_
_entity.id
_entity.type
_entity.pdbx_description
1 polymer ?
#
loop_
_entity_poly.entity_id
_entity_poly.type
_entity_poly.pdbx_seq_one_letter_code
_entity_poly.pdbx_strand_id
1 'polypeptide(L)' 'MCLVATGGADAYYEMGIHCWDMAGAGIIITEAGGVLLDVTGGPFDLMSRRIIAASSRAIGERIAKALQVIPLRRDDATN' A
#
# COMPACT_ATOMS: atom_id res chain seq x y z
N MET A 1 0.16 -8.87 2.21
CA MET A 1 1.05 -8.49 1.09
C MET A 1 1.66 -9.69 0.36
N CYS A 2 2.34 -10.64 1.01
CA CYS A 2 2.92 -11.79 0.28
C CYS A 2 1.89 -12.67 -0.45
N LEU A 3 0.68 -12.83 0.08
CA LEU A 3 -0.42 -13.50 -0.64
C LEU A 3 -0.79 -12.80 -1.96
N VAL A 4 -0.62 -11.47 -2.04
CA VAL A 4 -0.81 -10.72 -3.28
C VAL A 4 0.32 -11.03 -4.25
N ALA A 5 1.57 -11.06 -3.78
CA ALA A 5 2.73 -11.43 -4.60
C ALA A 5 2.64 -12.86 -5.15
N THR A 6 2.05 -13.80 -4.40
CA THR A 6 1.83 -15.18 -4.89
C THR A 6 0.61 -15.31 -5.81
N GLY A 7 -0.17 -14.24 -6.03
CA GLY A 7 -1.42 -14.29 -6.80
C GLY A 7 -2.59 -14.96 -6.08
N GLY A 8 -2.47 -15.22 -4.78
CA GLY A 8 -3.55 -15.80 -3.95
C GLY A 8 -4.60 -14.77 -3.51
N ALA A 9 -4.28 -13.47 -3.64
CA ALA A 9 -5.19 -12.35 -3.45
C ALA A 9 -4.88 -11.26 -4.49
N ASP A 10 -5.89 -10.52 -4.95
CA ASP A 10 -5.69 -9.47 -5.96
C ASP A 10 -5.16 -8.16 -5.38
N ALA A 11 -5.49 -7.85 -4.13
CA ALA A 11 -5.04 -6.64 -3.45
C ALA A 11 -5.09 -6.75 -1.93
N TYR A 12 -4.32 -5.88 -1.29
CA TYR A 12 -4.30 -5.61 0.14
C TYR A 12 -4.22 -4.09 0.33
N TYR A 13 -5.01 -3.53 1.22
CA TYR A 13 -4.91 -2.11 1.58
C TYR A 13 -5.05 -1.97 3.10
N GLU A 14 -4.31 -1.04 3.68
CA GLU A 14 -4.43 -0.73 5.09
C GLU A 14 -3.99 0.71 5.37
N MET A 15 -4.59 1.32 6.40
CA MET A 15 -4.24 2.64 6.92
C MET A 15 -3.96 2.46 8.41
N GLY A 16 -2.79 2.90 8.88
CA GLY A 16 -2.38 2.81 10.28
C GLY A 16 -1.20 1.89 10.54
N ILE A 17 -0.75 1.12 9.55
CA ILE A 17 0.49 0.34 9.64
C ILE A 17 1.72 1.24 9.59
N HIS A 18 2.85 0.73 10.02
CA HIS A 18 4.10 1.49 10.08
C HIS A 18 5.06 1.07 8.98
N CYS A 19 6.10 1.88 8.76
CA CYS A 19 7.10 1.64 7.72
C CYS A 19 7.71 0.23 7.78
N TRP A 20 7.92 -0.33 8.98
CA TRP A 20 8.48 -1.67 9.15
C TRP A 20 7.55 -2.80 8.68
N ASP A 21 6.22 -2.59 8.70
CA ASP A 21 5.24 -3.58 8.23
C ASP A 21 5.25 -3.68 6.69
N MET A 22 5.59 -2.58 6.01
CA MET A 22 5.51 -2.45 4.56
C MET A 22 6.86 -2.62 3.86
N ALA A 23 7.98 -2.24 4.50
CA ALA A 23 9.28 -2.13 3.85
C ALA A 23 9.73 -3.42 3.15
N GLY A 24 9.71 -4.55 3.88
CA GLY A 24 10.13 -5.83 3.33
C GLY A 24 9.13 -6.39 2.30
N ALA A 25 7.84 -6.27 2.58
CA ALA A 25 6.81 -6.80 1.69
C ALA A 25 6.62 -5.97 0.41
N GLY A 26 6.99 -4.69 0.44
CA GLY A 26 6.87 -3.79 -0.70
C GLY A 26 7.71 -4.24 -1.90
N ILE A 27 9.00 -4.52 -1.67
CA ILE A 27 9.90 -4.99 -2.74
C ILE A 27 9.45 -6.35 -3.29
N ILE A 28 8.93 -7.24 -2.44
CA ILE A 28 8.43 -8.56 -2.87
C ILE A 28 7.28 -8.41 -3.86
N ILE A 29 6.35 -7.48 -3.60
CA ILE A 29 5.20 -7.25 -4.49
C ILE A 29 5.65 -6.65 -5.83
N THR A 30 6.54 -5.66 -5.81
CA THR A 30 6.97 -5.01 -7.05
C THR A 30 7.78 -5.94 -7.93
N GLU A 31 8.65 -6.78 -7.35
CA GLU A 31 9.41 -7.81 -8.10
C GLU A 31 8.52 -8.94 -8.63
N ALA A 32 7.40 -9.24 -7.95
CA ALA A 32 6.39 -10.16 -8.46
C ALA A 32 5.51 -9.55 -9.58
N GLY A 33 5.75 -8.30 -9.98
CA GLY A 33 5.01 -7.60 -11.03
C GLY A 33 3.78 -6.81 -10.54
N GLY A 34 3.54 -6.77 -9.23
CA GLY A 34 2.49 -5.96 -8.63
C GLY A 34 2.87 -4.49 -8.49
N VAL A 35 1.96 -3.70 -7.93
CA VAL A 35 2.14 -2.26 -7.72
C VAL A 35 1.83 -1.86 -6.28
N LEU A 36 2.52 -0.81 -5.83
CA LEU A 36 2.24 -0.11 -4.58
C LEU A 36 1.73 1.29 -4.89
N LEU A 37 0.68 1.70 -4.19
CA LEU A 37 0.10 3.05 -4.25
C LEU A 37 -0.18 3.54 -2.84
N ASP A 38 -0.29 4.85 -2.67
CA ASP A 38 -0.96 5.43 -1.50
C ASP A 38 -2.48 5.25 -1.66
N VAL A 39 -3.24 5.24 -0.56
CA VAL A 39 -4.71 5.15 -0.57
C VAL A 39 -5.40 6.31 -1.32
N THR A 40 -4.69 7.42 -1.51
CA THR A 40 -5.10 8.56 -2.35
C THR A 40 -5.01 8.27 -3.86
N GLY A 41 -4.44 7.12 -4.26
CA GLY A 41 -4.15 6.77 -5.65
C GLY A 41 -2.83 7.35 -6.16
N GLY A 42 -2.13 8.13 -5.33
CA GLY A 42 -0.81 8.68 -5.63
C GLY A 42 0.33 7.67 -5.48
N PRO A 43 1.59 8.14 -5.67
CA PRO A 43 2.78 7.34 -5.41
C PRO A 43 2.79 6.81 -3.98
N PHE A 44 3.23 5.57 -3.80
CA PHE A 44 3.45 4.99 -2.49
C PHE A 44 4.51 5.77 -1.70
N ASP A 45 4.20 6.07 -0.43
CA ASP A 45 5.10 6.71 0.52
C ASP A 45 5.20 5.83 1.78
N LEU A 46 6.40 5.30 2.01
CA LEU A 46 6.71 4.36 3.09
C LEU A 46 6.43 4.92 4.49
N MET A 47 6.51 6.24 4.68
CA MET A 47 6.34 6.89 5.99
C MET A 47 4.92 7.43 6.20
N SER A 48 4.03 7.30 5.19
CA SER A 48 2.67 7.85 5.21
C SER A 48 1.68 7.06 6.08
N ARG A 49 2.05 5.84 6.49
CA ARG A 49 1.20 4.86 7.19
C ARG A 49 -0.01 4.39 6.38
N ARG A 50 0.09 4.42 5.06
CA ARG A 50 -0.99 4.07 4.14
C ARG A 50 -0.41 3.29 2.96
N ILE A 51 -1.10 2.22 2.57
CA ILE A 51 -0.69 1.41 1.43
C ILE A 51 -1.89 0.83 0.70
N ILE A 52 -1.76 0.73 -0.61
CA ILE A 52 -2.47 -0.22 -1.45
C ILE A 52 -1.40 -1.04 -2.17
N ALA A 53 -1.45 -2.35 -1.96
CA ALA A 53 -0.65 -3.35 -2.62
C ALA A 53 -1.57 -4.15 -3.54
N ALA A 54 -1.38 -4.08 -4.86
CA ALA A 54 -2.30 -4.70 -5.83
C ALA A 54 -1.56 -5.44 -6.93
N SER A 55 -2.21 -6.44 -7.52
CA SER A 55 -1.69 -7.20 -8.67
C SER A 55 -1.62 -6.36 -9.95
N SER A 56 -2.38 -5.26 -10.04
CA SER A 56 -2.30 -4.31 -11.16
C SER A 56 -2.70 -2.89 -10.75
N ARG A 57 -2.26 -1.91 -11.54
CA ARG A 57 -2.61 -0.49 -11.35
C ARG A 57 -4.12 -0.24 -11.43
N ALA A 58 -4.82 -0.91 -12.32
CA ALA A 58 -6.27 -0.74 -12.47
C ALA A 58 -7.04 -1.12 -11.20
N ILE A 59 -6.64 -2.22 -10.55
CA ILE A 59 -7.23 -2.66 -9.28
C ILE A 59 -6.88 -1.66 -8.17
N GLY A 60 -5.61 -1.27 -8.07
CA GLY A 60 -5.16 -0.31 -7.06
C GLY A 60 -5.90 1.04 -7.13
N GLU A 61 -6.04 1.61 -8.33
CA GLU A 61 -6.77 2.87 -8.53
C GLU A 61 -8.27 2.75 -8.27
N ARG A 62 -8.87 1.58 -8.56
CA ARG A 62 -10.28 1.32 -8.25
C ARG A 62 -10.53 1.30 -6.75
N ILE A 63 -9.61 0.72 -5.98
CA ILE A 63 -9.65 0.69 -4.51
C ILE A 63 -9.46 2.09 -3.96
N ALA A 64 -8.45 2.85 -4.42
CA ALA A 64 -8.20 4.22 -3.98
C ALA A 64 -9.46 5.11 -4.09
N LYS A 65 -10.22 5.00 -5.19
CA LYS A 65 -11.48 5.74 -5.39
C LYS A 65 -12.60 5.38 -4.40
N ALA A 66 -12.52 4.22 -3.75
CA ALA A 66 -13.54 3.73 -2.83
C ALA A 66 -13.20 4.00 -1.35
N LEU A 67 -11.97 4.42 -1.05
CA LEU A 67 -11.51 4.63 0.32
C LEU A 67 -11.70 6.09 0.77
N GLN A 68 -12.09 6.25 2.04
CA GLN A 68 -11.99 7.52 2.76
C GLN A 68 -10.74 7.50 3.63
N VAL A 69 -9.93 8.56 3.57
CA VAL A 69 -8.66 8.64 4.28
C VAL A 69 -8.89 8.93 5.76
N ILE A 70 -8.32 8.11 6.63
CA ILE A 70 -8.27 8.34 8.08
C ILE A 70 -7.06 9.24 8.39
N PRO A 71 -7.22 10.33 9.17
CA PRO A 71 -6.10 11.17 9.58
C PRO A 71 -5.19 10.41 10.54
N LEU A 72 -3.91 10.26 10.14
CA LEU A 72 -2.89 9.53 10.90
C LEU A 72 -1.63 10.38 10.98
N ARG A 73 -0.97 10.33 12.14
CA ARG A 73 0.38 10.89 12.30
C ARG A 73 1.37 10.01 11.55
N ARG A 74 2.15 10.60 10.64
CA ARG A 74 3.22 9.94 9.87
C ARG A 74 4.34 9.44 10.78
N ASP A 75 5.07 8.45 10.30
CA ASP A 75 6.21 7.87 11.04
C ASP A 75 7.41 8.84 11.13
N ASP A 76 7.52 9.78 10.19
CA ASP A 76 8.58 10.80 10.13
C ASP A 76 8.17 12.15 10.74
N ALA A 77 6.97 12.24 11.34
CA ALA A 77 6.51 13.48 11.94
C ALA A 77 7.31 13.80 13.22
N THR A 78 8.09 14.88 13.20
CA THR A 78 8.73 15.44 14.40
C THR A 78 7.67 15.90 15.41
N ASN A 79 7.96 15.68 16.71
CA ASN A 79 7.14 16.22 17.81
C ASN A 79 7.11 17.74 17.81
#